data_AF-A0AAV4W890-F1
#
_entry.id   AF-A0AAV4W890-F1
#
_cell.length_a   1.000
_cell.length_b   1.000
_cell.length_c   1.000
_cell.angle_alpha   90.00
_cell.angle_beta   90.00
_cell.angle_gamma   90.00
#
_symmetry.space_group_name_H-M   'P 1'
#
loop_
_entity.id
_entity.type
_entity.pdbx_description
1 polymer ?
#
loop_
_entity_poly.entity_id
_entity_poly.type
_entity_poly.pdbx_seq_one_letter_code
_entity_poly.pdbx_strand_id
1 'polypeptide(L)'
;MRVQYSLYIGDEKDVIHTIFLRVPENYTAAEVMERAELEDPKYKFKWKTISDKMYVYDIANVINDPEVGKFWLLYIGEANKPKSLAHVTTSPDALILNADVHLVFWYKIVTL
;
A
#
# COMPACT_ATOMS: atom_id res chain seq x y z
N MET A 1 14.01 -10.27 -3.42
CA MET A 1 13.21 -9.77 -4.55
C MET A 1 13.20 -8.25 -4.66
N ARG A 2 12.87 -7.72 -5.85
CA ARG A 2 12.59 -6.29 -6.07
C ARG A 2 11.10 -6.03 -5.93
N VAL A 3 10.75 -4.94 -5.23
CA VAL A 3 9.37 -4.48 -5.07
C VAL A 3 9.31 -3.02 -5.48
N GLN A 4 8.37 -2.68 -6.36
CA GLN A 4 7.97 -1.30 -6.61
C GLN A 4 6.84 -1.00 -5.64
N TYR A 5 7.03 -0.06 -4.70
CA TYR A 5 5.98 0.36 -3.78
C TYR A 5 5.56 1.80 -4.06
N SER A 6 4.29 1.99 -4.43
CA SER A 6 3.73 3.31 -4.71
C SER A 6 2.60 3.70 -3.75
N LEU A 7 2.55 4.99 -3.42
CA LEU A 7 1.42 5.66 -2.79
C LEU A 7 0.72 6.50 -3.86
N TYR A 8 -0.54 6.22 -4.12
CA TYR A 8 -1.40 7.04 -4.97
C TYR A 8 -2.37 7.80 -4.07
N ILE A 9 -2.35 9.13 -4.13
CA ILE A 9 -3.22 9.98 -3.31
C ILE A 9 -4.15 10.73 -4.26
N GLY A 10 -5.46 10.59 -4.02
CA GLY A 10 -6.51 11.20 -4.83
C GLY A 10 -7.15 10.22 -5.81
N ASP A 11 -8.42 10.49 -6.14
CA ASP A 11 -9.24 9.62 -6.99
C ASP A 11 -8.66 9.47 -8.41
N GLU A 12 -7.99 10.50 -8.92
CA GLU A 12 -7.32 10.50 -10.23
C GLU A 12 -5.81 10.24 -10.14
N LYS A 13 -5.30 9.83 -8.97
CA LYS A 13 -3.85 9.72 -8.66
C LYS A 13 -3.13 11.08 -8.75
N ASP A 14 -3.75 12.10 -8.16
CA ASP A 14 -3.24 13.49 -8.16
C ASP A 14 -1.78 13.58 -7.69
N VAL A 15 -1.42 12.75 -6.70
CA VAL A 15 -0.04 12.62 -6.22
C VAL A 15 0.40 11.16 -6.26
N ILE A 16 1.60 10.94 -6.79
CA ILE A 16 2.24 9.62 -6.85
C ILE A 16 3.62 9.70 -6.20
N HIS A 17 3.84 8.86 -5.20
CA HIS A 17 5.16 8.58 -4.64
C HIS A 17 5.53 7.14 -4.93
N THR A 18 6.77 6.88 -5.34
CA THR A 18 7.25 5.53 -5.62
C THR A 18 8.65 5.33 -5.06
N ILE A 19 8.86 4.19 -4.41
CA ILE A 19 10.15 3.73 -3.93
C ILE A 19 10.38 2.31 -4.45
N PHE A 20 11.63 2.01 -4.80
CA PHE A 20 12.03 0.68 -5.24
C PHE A 20 12.87 0.05 -4.14
N LEU A 21 12.42 -1.10 -3.64
CA LEU A 21 13.04 -1.78 -2.51
C LEU A 21 13.62 -3.11 -2.96
N ARG A 22 14.72 -3.49 -2.31
CA ARG A 22 15.23 -4.86 -2.32
C ARG A 22 14.95 -5.46 -0.94
N VAL A 23 14.12 -6.50 -0.92
CA VAL A 23 13.71 -7.22 0.29
C VAL A 23 13.95 -8.72 0.13
N PRO A 24 14.03 -9.51 1.22
CA PRO A 24 14.00 -10.96 1.15
C PRO A 24 12.76 -11.51 0.41
N GLU A 25 12.83 -12.78 0.02
CA GLU A 25 11.67 -13.47 -0.55
C GLU A 25 10.61 -13.74 0.52
N ASN A 26 9.36 -13.90 0.08
CA ASN A 26 8.19 -14.18 0.93
C ASN A 26 7.85 -13.11 1.97
N TYR A 27 8.39 -11.89 1.82
CA TYR A 27 7.94 -10.76 2.63
C TYR A 27 6.46 -10.49 2.40
N THR A 28 5.78 -10.16 3.47
CA THR A 28 4.43 -9.64 3.47
C THR A 28 4.40 -8.19 2.99
N ALA A 29 3.23 -7.70 2.58
CA ALA A 29 3.06 -6.29 2.28
C ALA A 29 3.38 -5.40 3.50
N ALA A 30 3.03 -5.83 4.72
CA ALA A 30 3.36 -5.11 5.95
C ALA A 30 4.89 -4.95 6.14
N GLU A 31 5.66 -6.02 5.98
CA GLU A 31 7.13 -5.96 6.11
C GLU A 31 7.76 -5.07 5.03
N VAL A 32 7.19 -5.03 3.82
CA VAL A 32 7.60 -4.07 2.78
C VAL A 32 7.28 -2.63 3.18
N MET A 33 6.14 -2.37 3.82
CA MET A 33 5.81 -1.04 4.32
C MET A 33 6.74 -0.59 5.46
N GLU A 34 7.09 -1.48 6.38
CA GLU A 34 8.06 -1.22 7.44
C GLU A 34 9.44 -0.89 6.85
N ARG A 35 9.87 -1.67 5.84
CA ARG A 35 11.09 -1.36 5.08
C ARG A 35 11.01 -0.01 4.37
N ALA A 36 9.84 0.29 3.80
CA ALA A 36 9.31 1.60 3.41
C ALA A 36 9.77 2.76 4.29
N GLU A 37 9.18 2.77 5.47
CA GLU A 37 9.30 3.80 6.47
C GLU A 37 10.75 4.01 6.90
N LEU A 38 11.54 2.94 7.00
CA LEU A 38 12.96 3.01 7.36
C LEU A 38 13.82 3.71 6.30
N GLU A 39 13.48 3.59 5.01
CA GLU A 39 14.22 4.24 3.92
C GLU A 39 13.79 5.69 3.68
N ASP A 40 12.48 5.95 3.71
CA ASP A 40 11.92 7.28 3.51
C ASP A 40 10.75 7.48 4.48
N PRO A 41 10.89 8.40 5.47
CA PRO A 41 9.84 8.70 6.45
C PRO A 41 8.49 9.11 5.85
N LYS A 42 8.45 9.49 4.57
CA LYS A 42 7.20 9.70 3.83
C LYS A 42 6.30 8.47 3.80
N TYR A 43 6.89 7.27 3.88
CA TYR A 43 6.16 6.00 3.89
C TYR A 43 5.72 5.58 5.30
N LYS A 44 5.94 6.42 6.31
CA LYS A 44 5.41 6.21 7.65
C LYS A 44 3.90 5.97 7.59
N PHE A 45 3.46 4.96 8.31
CA PHE A 45 2.07 4.55 8.34
C PHE A 45 1.61 4.24 9.76
N LYS A 46 0.30 4.29 9.98
CA LYS A 46 -0.33 3.80 11.21
C LYS A 46 -1.40 2.78 10.86
N TRP A 47 -1.52 1.81 11.75
CA TRP A 47 -2.44 0.70 11.61
C TRP A 47 -3.00 0.31 12.97
N LYS A 48 -4.08 -0.46 12.94
CA LYS A 48 -4.68 -1.09 14.12
C LYS A 48 -5.20 -2.47 13.74
N THR A 49 -5.44 -3.31 14.74
CA THR A 49 -6.07 -4.62 14.53
C THR A 49 -7.59 -4.47 14.50
N ILE A 50 -8.24 -5.03 13.47
CA ILE A 50 -9.69 -5.19 13.37
C ILE A 50 -9.97 -6.64 12.98
N SER A 51 -10.72 -7.37 13.80
CA SER A 51 -11.05 -8.79 13.54
C SER A 51 -9.82 -9.63 13.19
N ASP A 52 -8.76 -9.49 14.01
CA ASP A 52 -7.46 -10.16 13.87
C ASP A 52 -6.70 -9.88 12.56
N LYS A 53 -7.07 -8.80 11.86
CA LYS A 53 -6.40 -8.35 10.64
C LYS A 53 -5.82 -6.95 10.81
N MET A 54 -4.64 -6.73 10.22
CA MET A 54 -4.05 -5.40 10.13
C MET A 54 -4.90 -4.49 9.24
N TYR A 55 -5.34 -3.37 9.82
CA TYR A 55 -6.05 -2.29 9.11
C TYR A 55 -5.21 -1.02 9.14
N VAL A 56 -4.71 -0.64 7.96
CA VAL A 56 -3.92 0.59 7.75
C VAL A 56 -4.87 1.76 7.56
N TYR A 57 -4.68 2.83 8.33
CA TYR A 57 -5.60 3.98 8.32
C TYR A 57 -4.92 5.34 8.15
N ASP A 58 -3.60 5.38 8.10
CA ASP A 58 -2.80 6.58 7.91
C ASP A 58 -1.52 6.17 7.17
N ILE A 59 -1.21 6.82 6.05
CA ILE A 59 0.07 6.69 5.35
C ILE A 59 0.47 8.09 4.88
N ALA A 60 1.74 8.46 5.02
CA ALA A 60 2.24 9.78 4.65
C ALA A 60 1.50 10.94 5.35
N ASN A 61 0.97 10.71 6.55
CA ASN A 61 0.10 11.63 7.31
C ASN A 61 -1.24 11.94 6.63
N VAL A 62 -1.67 11.12 5.65
CA VAL A 62 -3.01 11.17 5.06
C VAL A 62 -3.85 10.11 5.76
N ILE A 63 -4.82 10.56 6.55
CA ILE A 63 -5.69 9.71 7.37
C ILE A 63 -6.93 9.33 6.54
N ASN A 64 -7.41 8.09 6.70
CA ASN A 64 -8.72 7.69 6.20
C ASN A 64 -9.81 8.65 6.68
N ASP A 65 -10.72 9.02 5.79
CA ASP A 65 -11.84 9.93 6.07
C ASP A 65 -13.16 9.20 5.81
N PRO A 66 -13.74 8.59 6.86
CA PRO A 66 -15.01 7.88 6.74
C PRO A 66 -16.20 8.78 6.43
N GLU A 67 -16.15 10.09 6.72
CA GLU A 67 -17.27 11.01 6.49
C GLU A 67 -17.54 11.19 4.99
N VAL A 68 -16.47 11.16 4.18
CA VAL A 68 -16.55 11.25 2.71
C VAL A 68 -16.17 9.94 2.01
N GLY A 69 -16.02 8.86 2.77
CA GLY A 69 -15.75 7.52 2.23
C GLY A 69 -14.36 7.35 1.60
N LYS A 70 -13.35 8.13 2.02
CA LYS A 70 -11.98 8.01 1.51
C LYS A 70 -11.13 7.08 2.36
N PHE A 71 -10.55 6.07 1.72
CA PHE A 71 -9.76 5.06 2.41
C PHE A 71 -8.49 4.71 1.62
N TRP A 72 -7.44 4.34 2.35
CA TRP A 72 -6.29 3.63 1.81
C TRP A 72 -6.68 2.20 1.43
N LEU A 73 -6.64 1.92 0.14
CA LEU A 73 -6.92 0.60 -0.43
C LEU A 73 -5.65 -0.05 -0.97
N LEU A 74 -5.55 -1.36 -0.80
CA LEU A 74 -4.41 -2.14 -1.28
C LEU A 74 -4.65 -2.67 -2.70
N TYR A 75 -3.63 -2.55 -3.53
CA TYR A 75 -3.60 -3.07 -4.89
C TYR A 75 -2.26 -3.74 -5.19
N ILE A 76 -2.31 -4.71 -6.10
CA ILE A 76 -1.13 -5.41 -6.62
C ILE A 76 -1.14 -5.35 -8.14
N GLY A 77 0.03 -5.13 -8.74
CA GLY A 77 0.25 -5.30 -10.17
C GLY A 77 1.65 -5.81 -10.47
N GLU A 78 2.04 -5.69 -11.73
CA GLU A 78 3.39 -6.02 -12.19
C GLU A 78 4.29 -4.78 -12.16
N ALA A 79 5.51 -4.93 -11.65
CA ALA A 79 6.48 -3.84 -11.65
C ALA A 79 6.72 -3.30 -13.06
N ASN A 80 6.83 -1.98 -13.19
CA ASN A 80 6.97 -1.25 -14.45
C ASN A 80 5.79 -1.42 -15.43
N LYS A 81 4.65 -1.98 -15.02
CA LYS A 81 3.42 -2.10 -15.82
C LYS A 81 2.22 -1.53 -15.07
N PRO A 82 2.02 -0.20 -15.07
CA PRO A 82 1.00 0.46 -14.25
C PRO A 82 -0.45 0.18 -14.67
N LYS A 83 -0.69 -0.50 -15.80
CA LYS A 83 -2.03 -0.69 -16.38
C LYS A 83 -2.83 -1.86 -15.78
N SER A 84 -2.22 -2.72 -14.96
CA SER A 84 -2.85 -3.93 -14.44
C SER A 84 -2.78 -4.00 -12.91
N LEU A 85 -3.48 -3.09 -12.25
CA LEU A 85 -3.63 -3.12 -10.79
C LEU A 85 -4.91 -3.86 -10.41
N ALA A 86 -4.78 -4.90 -9.61
CA ALA A 86 -5.87 -5.65 -9.01
C ALA A 86 -6.05 -5.22 -7.55
N HIS A 87 -7.28 -4.93 -7.15
CA HIS A 87 -7.60 -4.66 -5.75
C HIS A 87 -7.45 -5.94 -4.92
N VAL A 88 -6.86 -5.84 -3.73
CA VAL A 88 -6.64 -6.97 -2.83
C VAL A 88 -7.30 -6.69 -1.48
N THR A 89 -8.05 -7.67 -0.98
CA THR A 89 -8.75 -7.61 0.31
C THR A 89 -8.04 -8.39 1.42
N THR A 90 -7.00 -9.15 1.07
CA THR A 90 -6.07 -9.74 2.04
C THR A 90 -5.39 -8.64 2.83
N SER A 91 -5.32 -8.78 4.15
CA SER A 91 -4.68 -7.80 5.01
C SER A 91 -3.17 -7.73 4.75
N PRO A 92 -2.52 -6.57 4.95
CA PRO A 92 -1.11 -6.41 4.55
C PRO A 92 -0.14 -7.36 5.26
N ASP A 93 -0.46 -7.74 6.50
CA ASP A 93 0.27 -8.72 7.33
C ASP A 93 0.12 -10.18 6.87
N ALA A 94 -0.88 -10.48 6.05
CA ALA A 94 -1.12 -11.82 5.50
C ALA A 94 -0.80 -11.92 4.00
N LEU A 95 -0.62 -10.79 3.31
CA LEU A 95 -0.35 -10.76 1.88
C LEU A 95 1.13 -10.97 1.58
N ILE A 96 1.50 -12.22 1.27
CA ILE A 96 2.86 -12.56 0.82
C ILE A 96 3.09 -12.05 -0.61
N LEU A 97 4.20 -11.36 -0.82
CA LEU A 97 4.58 -10.76 -2.09
C LEU A 97 5.56 -11.64 -2.87
N ASN A 98 5.37 -11.66 -4.19
CA ASN A 98 6.25 -12.33 -5.14
C ASN A 98 7.25 -11.33 -5.74
N ALA A 99 8.25 -11.84 -6.46
CA ALA A 99 9.22 -11.00 -7.14
C ALA A 99 8.60 -10.15 -8.27
N ASP A 100 9.21 -8.98 -8.50
CA ASP A 100 8.83 -8.03 -9.56
C ASP A 100 7.37 -7.56 -9.46
N VAL A 101 6.89 -7.41 -8.22
CA VAL A 101 5.54 -6.93 -7.91
C VAL A 101 5.50 -5.41 -7.78
N HIS A 102 4.37 -4.83 -8.18
CA HIS A 102 3.97 -3.46 -7.88
C HIS A 102 2.97 -3.47 -6.73
N LEU A 103 3.43 -3.15 -5.52
CA LEU A 103 2.57 -2.88 -4.37
C LEU A 103 2.06 -1.44 -4.46
N VAL A 104 0.75 -1.25 -4.33
CA VAL A 104 0.15 0.09 -4.35
C VAL A 104 -0.81 0.23 -3.19
N PHE A 105 -0.59 1.28 -2.39
CA PHE A 105 -1.63 1.84 -1.54
C PHE A 105 -2.25 3.04 -2.26
N TRP A 106 -3.57 3.03 -2.43
CA TRP A 106 -4.30 4.08 -3.14
C TRP A 106 -5.35 4.69 -2.20
N TYR A 107 -5.16 5.95 -1.84
CA TYR A 107 -6.11 6.77 -1.10
C TYR A 107 -7.13 7.38 -2.06
N LYS A 108 -8.36 6.87 -2.02
CA LYS A 108 -9.46 7.28 -2.91
C LYS A 108 -10.82 7.03 -2.26
N ILE A 109 -11.86 7.61 -2.85
CA ILE A 109 -13.25 7.33 -2.48
C ILE A 109 -13.56 5.87 -2.79
N VAL A 110 -14.21 5.22 -1.83
CA VAL A 110 -14.80 3.89 -1.97
C VAL A 110 -16.29 4.09 -2.19
N THR A 111 -16.73 3.87 -3.42
CA THR A 111 -18.16 3.78 -3.72
C THR A 111 -18.64 2.40 -3.27
N LEU A 112 -19.55 2.39 -2.30
CA LEU A 112 -20.29 1.19 -1.87
C LEU A 112 -21.32 0.78 -2.93
#